data_AF-A0A5P9WPI5-F1
#
_entry.id   AF-A0A5P9WPI5-F1
#
_cell.length_a   1.000
_cell.length_b   1.000
_cell.length_c   1.000
_cell.angle_alpha   90.00
_cell.angle_beta   90.00
_cell.angle_gamma   90.00
#
_symmetry.space_group_name_H-M   'P 1'
#
loop_
_entity.id
_entity.type
_entity.pdbx_description
1 polymer ?
#
loop_
_entity_poly.entity_id
_entity_poly.type
_entity_poly.pdbx_seq_one_letter_code
_entity_poly.pdbx_strand_id
1 'polypeptide(L)'
;MGEHDRLVADYMLLESSKKNLNSIKKALDGIEEHRADIHDIWGHDTIAGKMDDFVNNWDTYRRELLEKVKTLGEQVETAHRTFEKLDLDLKKANEKKHAKSGSK
;
A
#
# COMPACT_ATOMS: atom_id res chain seq x y z
N MET A 1 -14.17 35.85 8.35
CA MET A 1 -14.29 34.58 9.10
C MET A 1 -15.07 33.64 8.20
N GLY A 2 -14.59 32.55 7.65
CA GLY A 2 -13.36 31.79 7.81
C GLY A 2 -13.68 30.49 7.08
N GLU A 3 -13.36 30.42 5.79
CA GLU A 3 -13.36 29.16 5.06
C GLU A 3 -12.03 28.50 5.42
N HIS A 4 -11.98 27.97 6.65
CA HIS A 4 -10.85 27.13 7.02
C HIS A 4 -10.95 25.91 6.11
N ASP A 5 -10.04 25.82 5.14
CA ASP A 5 -9.69 24.60 4.42
C ASP A 5 -9.70 23.46 5.44
N ARG A 6 -10.81 22.73 5.50
CA ARG A 6 -10.88 21.53 6.33
C ARG A 6 -9.96 20.56 5.63
N LEU A 7 -8.92 20.13 6.34
CA LEU A 7 -8.21 18.91 6.02
C LEU A 7 -9.20 17.75 6.18
N VAL A 8 -10.03 17.53 5.15
CA VAL A 8 -10.92 16.36 5.09
C VAL A 8 -10.07 15.23 4.54
N ALA A 9 -9.44 14.47 5.43
CA ALA A 9 -8.80 13.22 5.06
C ALA A 9 -9.89 12.15 4.88
N ASP A 10 -9.90 11.49 3.71
CA ASP A 10 -10.76 10.33 3.48
C ASP A 10 -10.10 9.07 4.06
N TYR A 11 -10.38 8.83 5.33
CA TYR A 11 -9.90 7.66 6.08
C TYR A 11 -10.34 6.33 5.46
N MET A 12 -11.54 6.28 4.86
CA MET A 12 -12.07 5.08 4.21
C MET A 12 -11.29 4.76 2.94
N LEU A 13 -10.95 5.78 2.16
CA LEU A 13 -10.09 5.64 0.98
C LEU A 13 -8.69 5.18 1.37
N LEU A 14 -8.09 5.73 2.43
CA LEU A 14 -6.75 5.34 2.87
C LEU A 14 -6.73 3.87 3.35
N GLU A 15 -7.71 3.47 4.16
CA GLU A 15 -7.79 2.10 4.65
C GLU A 15 -8.10 1.09 3.53
N SER A 16 -9.00 1.44 2.60
CA SER A 16 -9.27 0.59 1.43
C SER A 16 -8.07 0.49 0.49
N SER A 17 -7.34 1.59 0.26
CA SER A 17 -6.11 1.60 -0.54
C SER A 17 -5.04 0.69 0.07
N LYS A 18 -4.84 0.75 1.39
CA LYS A 18 -3.94 -0.16 2.11
C LYS A 18 -4.34 -1.63 1.92
N LYS A 19 -5.62 -1.96 2.06
CA LYS A 19 -6.13 -3.34 1.85
C LYS A 19 -5.90 -3.81 0.42
N ASN A 20 -6.18 -2.94 -0.57
CA ASN A 20 -6.01 -3.27 -1.98
C ASN A 20 -4.54 -3.51 -2.33
N LEU A 21 -3.64 -2.64 -1.88
CA LEU A 21 -2.19 -2.78 -2.10
C LEU A 21 -1.65 -4.07 -1.46
N ASN A 22 -2.12 -4.42 -0.26
CA ASN A 22 -1.73 -5.68 0.38
C ASN A 22 -2.25 -6.91 -0.39
N SER A 23 -3.47 -6.85 -0.95
CA SER A 23 -4.00 -7.92 -1.79
C SER A 23 -3.22 -8.08 -3.09
N ILE A 24 -2.85 -6.97 -3.75
CA ILE A 24 -2.00 -6.98 -4.95
C ILE A 24 -0.65 -7.60 -4.63
N LYS A 25 -0.02 -7.19 -3.51
CA LYS A 25 1.25 -7.76 -3.06
C LYS A 25 1.17 -9.28 -2.91
N LYS A 26 0.17 -9.78 -2.18
CA LYS A 26 -0.02 -11.23 -1.97
C LYS A 26 -0.22 -11.99 -3.28
N ALA A 27 -1.02 -11.45 -4.19
CA ALA A 27 -1.25 -12.07 -5.48
C ALA A 27 0.03 -12.17 -6.32
N LEU A 28 0.87 -11.13 -6.30
CA LEU A 28 2.15 -11.11 -7.01
C LEU A 28 3.22 -11.98 -6.34
N ASP A 29 3.23 -12.09 -5.01
CA ASP A 29 4.14 -13.00 -4.29
C ASP A 29 3.84 -14.47 -4.65
N GLY A 30 2.56 -14.85 -4.75
CA GLY A 30 2.15 -16.24 -5.03
C GLY A 30 2.48 -16.76 -6.45
N ILE A 31 2.88 -15.90 -7.38
CA ILE A 31 3.23 -16.32 -8.75
C ILE A 31 4.60 -17.03 -8.79
N GLU A 32 5.49 -16.76 -7.84
CA GLU A 32 6.81 -17.38 -7.77
C GLU A 32 6.75 -18.89 -7.55
N GLU A 33 5.81 -19.35 -6.72
CA GLU A 33 5.64 -20.78 -6.40
C GLU A 33 5.29 -21.63 -7.63
N HIS A 34 4.60 -21.06 -8.62
CA HIS A 34 4.12 -21.82 -9.78
C HIS A 34 5.17 -21.98 -10.90
N ARG A 35 6.26 -21.20 -10.85
CA ARG A 35 7.30 -21.20 -11.89
C ARG A 35 8.12 -22.49 -11.89
N ALA A 36 8.53 -22.96 -10.72
CA ALA A 36 9.48 -24.07 -10.60
C ALA A 36 8.90 -25.38 -11.16
N ASP A 37 7.56 -25.49 -11.14
CA ASP A 37 6.83 -26.73 -11.45
C ASP A 37 6.61 -26.97 -12.96
N ILE A 38 6.85 -25.98 -13.82
CA ILE A 38 6.42 -26.03 -15.23
C ILE A 38 7.57 -26.17 -16.25
N HIS A 39 8.82 -26.10 -15.80
CA HIS A 39 10.00 -26.16 -16.69
C HIS A 39 10.09 -27.49 -17.46
N ASP A 40 9.84 -28.61 -16.79
CA ASP A 40 9.92 -29.96 -17.38
C ASP A 40 8.80 -30.26 -18.40
N ILE A 41 7.79 -29.41 -18.48
CA ILE A 41 6.62 -29.57 -19.37
C ILE A 41 6.91 -29.05 -20.79
N TRP A 42 7.91 -28.17 -20.96
CA TRP A 42 8.10 -27.45 -22.22
C TRP A 42 8.68 -28.28 -23.36
N GLY A 43 9.26 -29.44 -23.06
CA GLY A 43 9.52 -30.55 -23.98
C GLY A 43 10.59 -30.33 -25.07
N HIS A 44 10.74 -29.12 -25.61
CA HIS A 44 11.70 -28.78 -26.66
C HIS A 44 12.64 -27.65 -26.22
N ASP A 45 13.96 -27.87 -26.34
CA ASP A 45 15.01 -26.99 -25.80
C ASP A 45 14.89 -25.52 -26.23
N THR A 46 14.52 -25.25 -27.50
CA THR A 46 14.31 -23.88 -27.97
C THR A 46 13.13 -23.18 -27.30
N ILE A 47 12.06 -23.94 -27.00
CA ILE A 47 10.88 -23.41 -26.31
C ILE A 47 11.25 -23.19 -24.83
N ALA A 48 11.93 -24.17 -24.22
CA ALA A 48 12.41 -24.05 -22.85
C ALA A 48 13.29 -22.81 -22.66
N GLY A 49 14.27 -22.56 -23.54
CA GLY A 49 15.10 -21.37 -23.45
C GLY A 49 14.33 -20.05 -23.60
N LYS A 50 13.32 -19.98 -24.48
CA LYS A 50 12.47 -18.79 -24.61
C LYS A 50 11.57 -18.58 -23.40
N MET A 51 11.10 -19.66 -22.80
CA MET A 51 10.33 -19.59 -21.57
C MET A 51 11.21 -19.20 -20.39
N ASP A 52 12.45 -19.66 -20.29
CA ASP A 52 13.41 -19.21 -19.28
C ASP A 52 13.66 -17.70 -19.37
N ASP A 53 13.91 -17.18 -20.58
CA ASP A 53 14.07 -15.74 -20.83
C ASP A 53 12.82 -14.96 -20.35
N PHE A 54 11.63 -15.44 -20.71
CA PHE A 54 10.37 -14.83 -20.31
C PHE A 54 10.23 -14.81 -18.79
N VAL A 55 10.46 -15.95 -18.12
CA VAL A 55 10.22 -16.05 -16.69
C VAL A 55 11.29 -15.28 -15.89
N ASN A 56 12.53 -15.21 -16.35
CA ASN A 56 13.56 -14.37 -15.75
C ASN A 56 13.20 -12.87 -15.81
N ASN A 57 12.75 -12.40 -16.98
CA ASN A 57 12.31 -11.03 -17.15
C ASN A 57 11.07 -10.74 -16.30
N TRP A 58 10.09 -11.66 -16.32
CA TRP A 58 8.90 -11.57 -15.49
C TRP A 58 9.24 -11.46 -14.01
N ASP A 59 10.14 -12.30 -13.48
CA ASP A 59 10.53 -12.24 -12.07
C ASP A 59 11.16 -10.89 -11.71
N THR A 60 12.00 -10.35 -12.60
CA THR A 60 12.62 -9.02 -12.41
C THR A 60 11.55 -7.93 -12.32
N TYR A 61 10.67 -7.83 -13.32
CA TYR A 61 9.61 -6.81 -13.32
C TYR A 61 8.60 -6.98 -12.18
N ARG A 62 8.30 -8.23 -11.80
CA ARG A 62 7.44 -8.56 -10.66
C ARG A 62 8.05 -8.05 -9.35
N ARG A 63 9.34 -8.28 -9.11
CA ARG A 63 10.04 -7.76 -7.92
C ARG A 63 10.03 -6.24 -7.88
N GLU A 64 10.29 -5.57 -9.01
CA GLU A 64 10.21 -4.11 -9.08
C GLU A 64 8.80 -3.59 -8.78
N LEU A 65 7.76 -4.27 -9.29
CA LEU A 65 6.37 -3.91 -9.02
C LEU A 65 6.03 -4.12 -7.53
N LEU A 66 6.47 -5.22 -6.94
CA LEU A 66 6.28 -5.52 -5.51
C LEU A 66 6.89 -4.44 -4.62
N GLU A 67 8.11 -4.00 -4.92
CA GLU A 67 8.75 -2.90 -4.17
C GLU A 67 7.96 -1.60 -4.31
N LYS A 68 7.51 -1.25 -5.53
CA LYS A 68 6.67 -0.06 -5.75
C LYS A 68 5.34 -0.13 -4.98
N VAL A 69 4.68 -1.28 -4.99
CA VAL A 69 3.42 -1.50 -4.24
C VAL A 69 3.65 -1.37 -2.73
N LYS A 70 4.75 -1.93 -2.22
CA LYS A 70 5.14 -1.81 -0.82
C LYS A 70 5.40 -0.36 -0.43
N THR A 71 6.22 0.36 -1.19
CA THR A 71 6.50 1.79 -0.94
C THR A 71 5.23 2.62 -0.94
N LEU A 72 4.32 2.39 -1.91
CA LEU A 72 3.05 3.10 -1.95
C LEU A 72 2.17 2.78 -0.73
N GLY A 73 2.17 1.51 -0.28
CA GLY A 73 1.47 1.10 0.94
C GLY A 73 1.98 1.80 2.19
N GLU A 74 3.31 1.92 2.33
CA GLU A 74 3.96 2.64 3.45
C GLU A 74 3.63 4.13 3.43
N GLN A 75 3.53 4.75 2.24
CA GLN A 75 3.12 6.14 2.10
C GLN A 75 1.66 6.36 2.50
N VAL A 76 0.75 5.49 2.05
CA VAL A 76 -0.67 5.52 2.43
C VAL A 76 -0.84 5.34 3.94
N GLU A 77 -0.12 4.39 4.55
CA GLU A 77 -0.15 4.19 5.99
C GLU A 77 0.39 5.40 6.76
N THR A 78 1.47 6.00 6.27
CA THR A 78 2.05 7.21 6.87
C THR A 78 1.08 8.37 6.81
N ALA A 79 0.43 8.59 5.67
CA ALA A 79 -0.61 9.61 5.51
C ALA A 79 -1.76 9.36 6.50
N HIS A 80 -2.25 8.12 6.57
CA HIS A 80 -3.32 7.72 7.46
C HIS A 80 -3.01 8.05 8.93
N ARG A 81 -1.87 7.56 9.45
CA ARG A 81 -1.44 7.81 10.83
C ARG A 81 -1.22 9.29 11.13
N THR A 82 -0.74 10.05 10.15
CA THR A 82 -0.50 11.49 10.30
C THR A 82 -1.80 12.25 10.46
N PHE A 83 -2.80 11.96 9.63
CA PHE A 83 -4.12 12.57 9.74
C PHE A 83 -4.83 12.18 11.05
N GLU A 84 -4.83 10.90 11.43
CA GLU A 84 -5.42 10.46 12.71
C GLU A 84 -4.79 11.20 13.91
N LYS A 85 -3.46 11.35 13.90
CA LYS A 85 -2.75 12.07 14.95
C LYS A 85 -3.13 13.55 14.99
N LEU A 86 -3.19 14.21 13.83
CA LEU A 86 -3.59 15.62 13.73
C LEU A 86 -5.01 15.83 14.28
N ASP A 87 -5.96 14.95 13.92
CA ASP A 87 -7.33 15.02 14.43
C ASP A 87 -7.41 14.83 15.94
N LEU A 88 -6.64 13.88 16.50
CA LEU A 88 -6.56 13.68 17.96
C LEU A 88 -5.96 14.87 18.69
N ASP A 89 -4.92 15.48 18.12
CA ASP A 89 -4.26 16.65 18.72
C ASP A 89 -5.17 17.89 18.67
N LEU A 90 -5.91 18.08 17.58
CA LEU A 90 -6.94 19.13 17.46
C LEU A 90 -8.07 18.92 18.46
N LYS A 91 -8.58 17.69 18.61
CA LYS A 91 -9.61 17.35 19.59
C LYS A 91 -9.16 17.69 21.02
N LYS A 92 -7.97 17.25 21.42
CA LYS A 92 -7.39 17.54 22.75
C LYS A 92 -7.20 19.04 22.99
N ALA A 93 -6.75 19.78 21.97
CA ALA A 93 -6.59 21.22 22.08
C ALA A 93 -7.93 21.93 22.31
N ASN A 94 -8.98 21.49 21.61
CA ASN A 94 -10.32 22.04 21.78
C ASN A 94 -10.90 21.71 23.17
N GLU A 95 -10.78 20.47 23.63
CA GLU A 95 -11.22 20.05 24.98
C GLU A 95 -10.53 20.87 26.09
N LYS A 96 -9.21 21.08 25.98
CA LYS A 96 -8.45 21.93 26.92
C LYS A 96 -8.94 23.38 26.93
N LYS A 97 -9.28 23.93 25.76
CA LYS A 97 -9.81 25.30 25.64
C LYS A 97 -11.18 25.45 26.29
N HIS A 98 -12.08 24.49 26.08
CA HIS A 98 -13.40 24.47 26.71
C HIS A 98 -13.34 24.27 28.22
N ALA A 99 -12.45 23.40 28.72
CA ALA A 99 -12.24 23.21 30.15
C ALA A 99 -11.77 24.51 30.85
N LYS A 100 -10.90 25.29 30.21
CA LYS A 100 -10.46 26.61 30.74
C LYS A 100 -11.54 27.70 30.65
N SER A 101 -12.48 27.57 29.71
CA SER A 101 -13.57 28.53 29.52
C SER A 101 -14.74 28.32 30.49
N GLY A 102 -14.94 27.10 31.00
CA GLY A 102 -16.00 26.77 31.96
C GLY A 102 -15.63 26.99 33.44
N SER A 103 -14.39 27.39 33.74
CA SER A 103 -13.94 27.75 35.09
C SER A 103 -13.93 29.26 35.36
N LYS A 104 -14.76 30.04 34.65
CA LYS A 104 -14.95 31.48 34.87
C LYS A 104 -16.42 31.80 35.09
#